data_AF-A0A382YUT9-F1
#
_entry.id   AF-A0A382YUT9-F1
#
_cell.length_a   1.000
_cell.length_b   1.000
_cell.length_c   1.000
_cell.angle_alpha   90.00
_cell.angle_beta   90.00
_cell.angle_gamma   90.00
#
_symmetry.space_group_name_H-M   'P 1'
#
loop_
_entity.id
_entity.type
_entity.pdbx_description
1 polymer ?
#
loop_
_entity_poly.entity_id
_entity_poly.type
_entity_poly.pdbx_seq_one_letter_code
_entity_poly.pdbx_strand_id
1 'polypeptide(L)'
;MGYILGLDLGSNSIGWACIDPKKKQIIAVGSRVFKEGVNRDNKGGEVSKNTTRRLARQSRTQYFRRADRKQKLKEVLQQAGMFPTSPAEISEYLNSQEKYNPYDLRKKGLDEQLSKLELGRALYHLNQRRGFKSSRKSGDSKEAGVVAQETAELQEKIDAAKCRTLGEYFSQLDPMSTPIRGHYTLRKMYEQEFDLLWEKQATFHPELNDGLKEDIKDKTIFYQRPLKSVAHLIG
;
A
#
# COMPACT_ATOMS: atom_id res chain seq x y z
N MET A 1 41.81 -47.87 13.88
CA MET A 1 42.39 -46.96 12.88
C MET A 1 41.84 -45.57 13.15
N GLY A 2 42.70 -44.58 13.41
CA GLY A 2 42.29 -43.19 13.58
C GLY A 2 42.73 -42.39 12.35
N TYR A 3 41.91 -41.44 11.92
CA TYR A 3 42.23 -40.48 10.87
C TYR A 3 41.87 -39.07 11.33
N ILE A 4 42.51 -38.07 10.74
CA ILE A 4 42.14 -36.66 10.91
C ILE A 4 41.38 -36.23 9.65
N LEU A 5 40.21 -35.60 9.85
CA LEU A 5 39.41 -35.01 8.78
C LEU A 5 39.63 -33.50 8.76
N GLY A 6 40.28 -32.99 7.72
CA GLY A 6 40.32 -31.57 7.41
C GLY A 6 39.12 -31.18 6.55
N LEU A 7 38.44 -30.09 6.90
CA LEU A 7 37.34 -29.51 6.14
C LEU A 7 37.64 -28.06 5.79
N ASP A 8 37.51 -27.72 4.52
CA ASP A 8 37.54 -26.35 4.00
C ASP A 8 36.12 -25.98 3.53
N LEU A 9 35.46 -25.08 4.28
CA LEU A 9 34.05 -24.76 4.10
C LEU A 9 33.89 -23.42 3.36
N GLY A 10 33.69 -23.50 2.04
CA GLY A 10 33.39 -22.35 1.18
C GLY A 10 31.88 -22.07 1.03
N SER A 11 31.53 -20.95 0.40
CA SER A 11 30.12 -20.57 0.16
C SER A 11 29.40 -21.47 -0.86
N ASN A 12 30.15 -22.19 -1.69
CA ASN A 12 29.66 -23.07 -2.74
C ASN A 12 30.49 -24.36 -2.92
N SER A 13 31.41 -24.65 -2.00
CA SER A 13 32.21 -25.86 -2.02
C SER A 13 32.60 -26.32 -0.62
N ILE A 14 32.80 -27.63 -0.45
CA ILE A 14 33.42 -28.21 0.74
C ILE A 14 34.60 -29.05 0.26
N GLY A 15 35.82 -28.57 0.50
CA GLY A 15 37.03 -29.37 0.36
C GLY A 15 37.20 -30.28 1.58
N TRP A 16 37.60 -31.53 1.38
CA TRP A 16 37.87 -32.44 2.48
C TRP A 16 39.07 -33.34 2.23
N ALA A 17 39.80 -33.65 3.31
CA ALA A 17 40.94 -34.55 3.30
C ALA A 17 40.95 -35.44 4.54
N CYS A 18 41.12 -36.74 4.33
CA CYS A 18 41.31 -37.73 5.39
C CYS A 18 42.79 -38.13 5.43
N ILE A 19 43.46 -37.93 6.56
CA ILE A 19 44.88 -38.19 6.73
C ILE A 19 45.08 -39.23 7.84
N ASP A 20 45.94 -40.22 7.62
CA ASP A 20 46.46 -41.08 8.69
C ASP A 20 47.69 -40.40 9.32
N PRO A 21 47.59 -39.87 10.56
CA PRO A 21 48.66 -39.11 11.16
C PRO A 21 49.87 -39.98 11.53
N LYS A 22 49.68 -41.28 11.74
CA LYS A 22 50.76 -42.20 12.13
C LYS A 22 51.61 -42.58 10.92
N LYS A 23 50.95 -42.85 9.79
CA LYS A 23 51.62 -43.21 8.53
C LYS A 23 51.99 -42.00 7.67
N LYS A 24 51.59 -40.79 8.07
CA LYS A 24 51.78 -39.53 7.33
C LYS A 24 51.31 -39.63 5.87
N GLN A 25 50.18 -40.31 5.64
CA GLN A 25 49.64 -40.58 4.32
C GLN A 25 48.24 -39.98 4.16
N ILE A 26 47.92 -39.55 2.94
CA ILE A 26 46.58 -39.18 2.55
C ILE A 26 45.79 -40.47 2.30
N ILE A 27 44.70 -40.66 3.03
CA ILE A 27 43.78 -41.80 2.84
C ILE A 27 42.83 -41.49 1.67
N ALA A 28 42.27 -40.29 1.66
CA ALA A 28 41.34 -39.83 0.65
C ALA A 28 41.26 -38.30 0.65
N VAL A 29 40.94 -37.73 -0.51
CA VAL A 29 40.65 -36.32 -0.70
C VAL A 29 39.48 -36.15 -1.65
N GLY A 30 38.75 -35.06 -1.51
CA GLY A 30 37.69 -34.72 -2.44
C GLY A 30 37.19 -33.29 -2.27
N SER A 31 36.27 -32.93 -3.15
CA SER A 31 35.53 -31.67 -3.06
C SER A 31 34.06 -31.92 -3.37
N ARG A 32 33.18 -31.31 -2.57
CA ARG A 32 31.75 -31.25 -2.84
C ARG A 32 31.39 -29.84 -3.28
N VAL A 33 31.13 -29.67 -4.57
CA VAL A 33 30.62 -28.40 -5.12
C VAL A 33 29.10 -28.41 -5.07
N PHE A 34 28.49 -27.31 -4.61
CA PHE A 34 27.05 -27.14 -4.50
C PHE A 34 26.64 -25.72 -4.89
N LYS A 35 25.35 -25.50 -5.14
CA LYS A 35 24.84 -24.17 -5.47
C LYS A 35 24.92 -23.29 -4.24
N GLU A 36 25.52 -22.11 -4.39
CA GLU A 36 25.60 -21.09 -3.34
C GLU A 36 24.24 -20.84 -2.67
N GLY A 37 24.23 -20.57 -1.36
CA GLY A 37 23.01 -20.35 -0.57
C GLY A 37 22.23 -19.07 -0.92
N VAL A 38 22.81 -18.20 -1.74
CA VAL A 38 22.24 -16.91 -2.15
C VAL A 38 22.06 -16.84 -3.67
N ASN A 39 21.30 -15.85 -4.12
CA ASN A 39 21.34 -15.37 -5.49
C ASN A 39 22.31 -14.19 -5.57
N ARG A 40 22.81 -13.89 -6.77
CA ARG A 40 23.59 -12.67 -7.05
C ARG A 40 22.69 -11.65 -7.75
N ASP A 41 22.76 -10.39 -7.36
CA ASP A 41 22.12 -9.31 -8.11
C ASP A 41 22.97 -8.88 -9.33
N ASN A 42 22.46 -7.94 -10.13
CA ASN A 42 23.15 -7.44 -11.32
C ASN A 42 24.47 -6.71 -11.02
N LYS A 43 24.77 -6.43 -9.74
CA LYS A 43 25.99 -5.79 -9.25
C LYS A 43 26.89 -6.78 -8.49
N GLY A 44 26.55 -8.07 -8.47
CA GLY A 44 27.30 -9.12 -7.78
C GLY A 44 27.01 -9.23 -6.28
N GLY A 45 26.11 -8.41 -5.73
CA GLY A 45 25.69 -8.44 -4.34
C GLY A 45 24.84 -9.66 -4.00
N GLU A 46 24.93 -10.12 -2.74
CA GLU A 46 24.18 -11.29 -2.28
C GLU A 46 22.71 -10.94 -1.99
N VAL A 47 21.81 -11.76 -2.53
CA VAL A 47 20.36 -11.63 -2.31
C VAL A 47 19.80 -12.96 -1.85
N SER A 48 19.02 -12.95 -0.77
CA SER A 48 18.31 -14.15 -0.31
C SER A 48 17.45 -14.74 -1.43
N LYS A 49 17.55 -16.06 -1.65
CA LYS A 49 16.71 -16.81 -2.60
C LYS A 49 15.21 -16.61 -2.36
N ASN A 50 14.83 -16.33 -1.11
CA ASN A 50 13.45 -16.12 -0.71
C ASN A 50 12.91 -14.71 -0.99
N THR A 51 13.77 -13.75 -1.39
CA THR A 51 13.35 -12.36 -1.65
C THR A 51 12.30 -12.28 -2.76
N THR A 52 12.55 -12.90 -3.92
CA THR A 52 11.61 -12.87 -5.06
C THR A 52 10.26 -13.48 -4.69
N ARG A 53 10.27 -14.64 -4.00
CA ARG A 53 9.06 -15.30 -3.50
C ARG A 53 8.30 -14.39 -2.52
N ARG A 54 9.00 -13.73 -1.60
CA ARG A 54 8.41 -12.85 -0.59
C ARG A 54 7.76 -11.62 -1.23
N LEU A 55 8.44 -10.96 -2.17
CA LEU A 55 7.93 -9.79 -2.89
C LEU A 55 6.68 -10.15 -3.72
N ALA A 56 6.73 -11.26 -4.47
CA ALA A 56 5.59 -11.71 -5.25
C ALA A 56 4.37 -12.03 -4.36
N ARG A 57 4.58 -12.66 -3.21
CA ARG A 57 3.52 -12.90 -2.21
C ARG A 57 2.94 -11.60 -1.68
N GLN A 58 3.77 -10.61 -1.38
CA GLN A 58 3.34 -9.30 -0.90
C GLN A 58 2.44 -8.62 -1.94
N SER A 59 2.86 -8.54 -3.20
CA SER A 59 2.08 -7.93 -4.28
C SER A 59 0.71 -8.58 -4.46
N ARG A 60 0.65 -9.92 -4.51
CA ARG A 60 -0.63 -10.66 -4.59
C ARG A 60 -1.55 -10.35 -3.42
N THR A 61 -0.99 -10.33 -2.21
CA THR A 61 -1.75 -10.03 -0.99
C THR A 61 -2.30 -8.60 -1.03
N GLN A 62 -1.52 -7.62 -1.47
CA GLN A 62 -1.98 -6.23 -1.57
C GLN A 62 -3.06 -6.06 -2.63
N TYR A 63 -2.91 -6.71 -3.78
CA TYR A 63 -3.92 -6.71 -4.84
C TYR A 63 -5.24 -7.30 -4.34
N PHE A 64 -5.20 -8.50 -3.75
CA PHE A 64 -6.37 -9.16 -3.18
C PHE A 64 -7.07 -8.27 -2.15
N ARG A 65 -6.33 -7.68 -1.20
CA ARG A 65 -6.89 -6.81 -0.16
C ARG A 65 -7.48 -5.52 -0.72
N ARG A 66 -6.94 -4.99 -1.83
CA ARG A 66 -7.49 -3.83 -2.51
C ARG A 66 -8.80 -4.18 -3.22
N ALA A 67 -8.86 -5.34 -3.87
CA ALA A 67 -10.09 -5.83 -4.51
C ALA A 67 -11.20 -6.09 -3.48
N ASP A 68 -10.90 -6.83 -2.41
CA ASP A 68 -11.80 -7.10 -1.28
C ASP A 68 -12.36 -5.81 -0.67
N ARG A 69 -11.50 -4.82 -0.42
CA ARG A 69 -11.94 -3.52 0.12
C ARG A 69 -12.82 -2.73 -0.84
N LYS A 70 -12.56 -2.79 -2.15
CA LYS A 70 -13.42 -2.14 -3.15
C LYS A 70 -14.80 -2.79 -3.20
N GLN A 71 -14.83 -4.12 -3.14
CA GLN A 71 -16.08 -4.88 -3.12
C GLN A 71 -16.90 -4.60 -1.87
N LYS A 72 -16.28 -4.64 -0.68
CA LYS A 72 -16.93 -4.27 0.59
C LYS A 72 -17.51 -2.87 0.57
N LEU A 73 -16.74 -1.89 0.09
CA LEU A 73 -17.25 -0.52 0.01
C LEU A 73 -18.43 -0.42 -0.95
N LYS A 74 -18.34 -1.09 -2.11
CA LYS A 74 -19.43 -1.12 -3.08
C LYS A 74 -20.71 -1.66 -2.42
N GLU A 75 -20.63 -2.77 -1.68
CA GLU A 75 -21.77 -3.37 -0.98
C GLU A 75 -22.38 -2.42 0.05
N VAL A 76 -21.56 -1.81 0.91
CA VAL A 76 -22.01 -0.84 1.91
C VAL A 76 -22.68 0.38 1.26
N LEU A 77 -22.09 0.92 0.18
CA LEU A 77 -22.68 2.05 -0.54
C LEU A 77 -23.97 1.68 -1.28
N GLN A 78 -24.07 0.46 -1.84
CA GLN A 78 -25.29 -0.02 -2.49
C GLN A 78 -26.44 -0.16 -1.48
N GLN A 79 -26.16 -0.72 -0.29
CA GLN A 79 -27.15 -0.84 0.78
C GLN A 79 -27.66 0.53 1.26
N ALA A 80 -26.80 1.55 1.26
CA ALA A 80 -27.17 2.92 1.59
C ALA A 80 -27.77 3.73 0.42
N GLY A 81 -27.98 3.11 -0.76
CA GLY A 81 -28.49 3.80 -1.95
C GLY A 81 -27.53 4.83 -2.55
N MET A 82 -26.25 4.76 -2.21
CA MET A 82 -25.17 5.65 -2.68
C MET A 82 -24.38 5.06 -3.86
N PHE A 83 -24.73 3.87 -4.34
CA PHE A 83 -24.05 3.24 -5.48
C PHE A 83 -25.06 2.44 -6.33
N PRO A 84 -24.96 2.46 -7.66
CA PRO A 84 -25.91 1.74 -8.51
C PRO A 84 -25.85 0.22 -8.32
N THR A 85 -26.95 -0.47 -8.56
CA THR A 85 -27.06 -1.92 -8.33
C THR A 85 -26.92 -2.73 -9.61
N SER A 86 -27.40 -2.23 -10.75
CA SER A 86 -27.37 -2.95 -12.02
C SER A 86 -25.97 -2.87 -12.68
N PRO A 87 -25.46 -3.96 -13.30
CA PRO A 87 -24.14 -3.94 -13.95
C PRO A 87 -23.97 -2.85 -15.03
N ALA A 88 -25.03 -2.57 -15.79
CA ALA A 88 -25.03 -1.54 -16.83
C ALA A 88 -24.87 -0.14 -16.22
N GLU A 89 -25.68 0.20 -15.21
CA GLU A 89 -25.57 1.49 -14.52
C GLU A 89 -24.24 1.65 -13.82
N ILE A 90 -23.68 0.59 -13.22
CA ILE A 90 -22.37 0.66 -12.57
C ILE A 90 -21.29 1.01 -13.60
N SER A 91 -21.32 0.41 -14.79
CA SER A 91 -20.38 0.72 -15.85
C SER A 91 -20.48 2.18 -16.27
N GLU A 92 -21.70 2.66 -16.54
CA GLU A 92 -21.94 4.07 -16.90
C GLU A 92 -21.49 5.03 -15.80
N TYR A 93 -21.89 4.77 -14.55
CA TYR A 93 -21.57 5.54 -13.36
C TYR A 93 -20.05 5.69 -13.12
N LEU A 94 -19.29 4.62 -13.36
CA LEU A 94 -17.84 4.67 -13.17
C LEU A 94 -17.10 5.36 -14.34
N ASN A 95 -17.66 5.28 -15.55
CA ASN A 95 -17.02 5.76 -16.78
C ASN A 95 -17.45 7.19 -17.17
N SER A 96 -18.62 7.66 -16.75
CA SER A 96 -19.12 9.00 -17.06
C SER A 96 -18.35 10.07 -16.28
N GLN A 97 -17.30 10.62 -16.89
CA GLN A 97 -16.53 11.71 -16.29
C GLN A 97 -17.34 13.01 -16.25
N GLU A 98 -18.14 13.30 -17.27
CA GLU A 98 -18.92 14.54 -17.32
C GLU A 98 -19.90 14.67 -16.14
N LYS A 99 -20.50 13.55 -15.71
CA LYS A 99 -21.47 13.53 -14.61
C LYS A 99 -20.85 13.18 -13.27
N TYR A 100 -19.87 12.27 -13.26
CA TYR A 100 -19.35 11.64 -12.06
C TYR A 100 -17.82 11.78 -11.94
N ASN A 101 -17.25 12.90 -12.40
CA ASN A 101 -15.84 13.22 -12.13
C ASN A 101 -15.61 13.24 -10.62
N PRO A 102 -14.80 12.32 -10.08
CA PRO A 102 -14.63 12.22 -8.64
C PRO A 102 -13.93 13.43 -8.02
N TYR A 103 -13.08 14.17 -8.74
CA TYR A 103 -12.40 15.33 -8.17
C TYR A 103 -13.35 16.52 -8.04
N ASP A 104 -14.17 16.77 -9.06
CA ASP A 104 -15.17 17.84 -9.05
C ASP A 104 -16.21 17.58 -7.96
N LEU A 105 -16.67 16.32 -7.82
CA LEU A 105 -17.60 15.94 -6.76
C LEU A 105 -16.98 16.07 -5.37
N ARG A 106 -15.70 15.72 -5.19
CA ARG A 106 -14.98 15.89 -3.91
C ARG A 106 -14.85 17.36 -3.53
N LYS A 107 -14.67 18.27 -4.50
CA LYS A 107 -14.69 19.73 -4.27
C LYS A 107 -16.10 20.22 -3.96
N LYS A 108 -17.07 19.95 -4.85
CA LYS A 108 -18.46 20.39 -4.74
C LYS A 108 -19.10 19.97 -3.41
N GLY A 109 -18.85 18.75 -2.97
CA GLY A 109 -19.40 18.21 -1.71
C GLY A 109 -18.89 18.88 -0.42
N LEU A 110 -17.89 19.77 -0.50
CA LEU A 110 -17.46 20.57 0.65
C LEU A 110 -18.36 21.79 0.88
N ASP A 111 -19.12 22.21 -0.13
CA ASP A 111 -19.89 23.45 -0.10
C ASP A 111 -21.39 23.22 -0.37
N GLU A 112 -21.70 22.35 -1.32
CA GLU A 112 -23.05 22.10 -1.84
C GLU A 112 -23.55 20.69 -1.50
N GLN A 113 -24.88 20.50 -1.53
CA GLN A 113 -25.48 19.17 -1.44
C GLN A 113 -25.15 18.33 -2.68
N LEU A 114 -24.59 17.15 -2.47
CA LEU A 114 -24.47 16.13 -3.50
C LEU A 114 -25.68 15.21 -3.49
N SER A 115 -26.07 14.67 -4.64
CA SER A 115 -26.94 13.50 -4.68
C SER A 115 -26.24 12.28 -4.05
N LYS A 116 -27.02 11.28 -3.62
CA LYS A 116 -26.48 10.06 -3.00
C LYS A 116 -25.46 9.35 -3.88
N LEU A 117 -25.71 9.29 -5.19
CA LEU A 117 -24.81 8.66 -6.16
C LEU A 117 -23.53 9.47 -6.35
N GLU A 118 -23.60 10.80 -6.38
CA GLU A 118 -22.42 11.67 -6.44
C GLU A 118 -21.56 11.52 -5.18
N LEU A 119 -22.17 11.53 -3.99
CA LEU A 119 -21.47 11.29 -2.74
C LEU A 119 -20.78 9.93 -2.73
N GLY A 120 -21.49 8.86 -3.10
CA GLY A 120 -20.90 7.53 -3.21
C GLY A 120 -19.73 7.48 -4.20
N ARG A 121 -19.71 8.34 -5.22
CA ARG A 121 -18.63 8.35 -6.23
C ARG A 121 -17.37 8.95 -5.63
N ALA A 122 -17.52 10.04 -4.89
CA ALA A 122 -16.45 10.68 -4.14
C ALA A 122 -15.84 9.70 -3.12
N LEU A 123 -16.67 9.05 -2.31
CA LEU A 123 -16.25 8.07 -1.31
C LEU A 123 -15.58 6.84 -1.94
N TYR A 124 -16.16 6.30 -3.01
CA TYR A 124 -15.57 5.18 -3.75
C TYR A 124 -14.20 5.54 -4.34
N HIS A 125 -14.00 6.79 -4.76
CA HIS A 125 -12.73 7.27 -5.26
C HIS A 125 -11.65 7.34 -4.17
N LEU A 126 -11.96 7.86 -2.97
CA LEU A 126 -11.04 7.88 -1.81
C LEU A 126 -10.48 6.48 -1.51
N ASN A 127 -11.33 5.45 -1.64
CA ASN A 127 -10.94 4.05 -1.42
C ASN A 127 -9.91 3.51 -2.42
N GLN A 128 -9.93 4.01 -3.67
CA GLN A 128 -9.06 3.51 -4.73
C GLN A 128 -7.59 3.81 -4.43
N ARG A 129 -7.32 4.97 -3.83
CA ARG A 129 -5.99 5.49 -3.49
C ARG A 129 -6.07 6.26 -2.17
N ARG A 130 -6.00 5.52 -1.07
CA ARG A 130 -6.18 6.05 0.30
C ARG A 130 -4.92 6.61 0.95
N GLY A 131 -3.90 6.98 0.18
CA GLY A 131 -2.63 7.51 0.70
C GLY A 131 -1.77 6.53 1.51
N PHE A 132 -0.51 6.94 1.71
CA PHE A 132 0.49 6.25 2.52
C PHE A 132 0.22 6.44 4.02
N LYS A 133 0.17 5.33 4.77
CA LYS A 133 0.08 5.35 6.23
C LYS A 133 1.46 5.06 6.81
N SER A 134 2.09 6.08 7.41
CA SER A 134 3.35 5.90 8.14
C SER A 134 3.16 4.90 9.27
N SER A 135 4.08 3.94 9.38
CA SER A 135 4.10 2.95 10.46
C SER A 135 5.10 3.30 11.57
N ARG A 136 5.79 4.46 11.46
CA ARG A 136 6.74 4.93 12.48
C ARG A 136 5.99 5.41 13.72
N LYS A 137 6.44 4.98 14.90
CA LYS A 137 5.86 5.39 16.20
C LYS A 137 6.44 6.70 16.75
N SER A 138 7.50 7.24 16.15
CA SER A 138 8.17 8.49 16.54
C SER A 138 8.82 9.17 15.33
N GLY A 139 8.83 10.50 15.34
CA GLY A 139 9.14 11.39 14.22
C GLY A 139 10.61 11.80 14.12
N ASP A 140 11.57 10.87 14.24
CA ASP A 140 12.97 11.23 14.02
C ASP A 140 13.28 11.38 12.53
N SER A 141 13.61 12.63 12.20
CA SER A 141 13.75 13.21 10.86
C SER A 141 15.23 13.44 10.52
N LYS A 142 16.09 12.44 10.69
CA LYS A 142 17.49 12.62 10.29
C LYS A 142 17.77 12.37 8.81
N GLU A 143 16.87 11.73 8.09
CA GLU A 143 16.75 11.84 6.63
C GLU A 143 15.26 11.68 6.26
N ALA A 144 14.61 12.77 5.87
CA ALA A 144 13.25 12.69 5.36
C ALA A 144 13.31 11.97 4.01
N GLY A 145 13.00 10.67 3.99
CA GLY A 145 12.96 9.91 2.73
C GLY A 145 12.00 10.55 1.73
N VAL A 146 12.23 10.31 0.43
CA VAL A 146 11.53 10.90 -0.74
C VAL A 146 10.03 11.12 -0.51
N VAL A 147 9.32 10.13 0.06
CA VAL A 147 7.88 10.23 0.35
C VAL A 147 7.55 11.41 1.27
N ALA A 148 8.32 11.63 2.34
CA ALA A 148 8.07 12.70 3.30
C ALA A 148 8.30 14.08 2.68
N GLN A 149 9.39 14.24 1.92
CA GLN A 149 9.71 15.48 1.21
C GLN A 149 8.62 15.83 0.19
N GLU A 150 8.29 14.92 -0.73
CA GLU A 150 7.26 15.16 -1.74
C GLU A 150 5.87 15.41 -1.12
N THR A 151 5.53 14.76 -0.01
CA THR A 151 4.26 15.05 0.68
C THR A 151 4.23 16.42 1.36
N ALA A 152 5.38 16.90 1.85
CA ALA A 152 5.47 18.24 2.43
C ALA A 152 5.34 19.31 1.34
N GLU A 153 6.06 19.15 0.22
CA GLU A 153 5.94 20.04 -0.95
C GLU A 153 4.52 20.06 -1.51
N LEU A 154 3.84 18.90 -1.55
CA LEU A 154 2.44 18.83 -1.97
C LEU A 154 1.52 19.58 -0.99
N GLN A 155 1.77 19.46 0.31
CA GLN A 155 0.99 20.20 1.32
C GLN A 155 1.17 21.71 1.17
N GLU A 156 2.40 22.18 0.98
CA GLU A 156 2.68 23.61 0.73
C GLU A 156 1.94 24.13 -0.52
N LYS A 157 1.86 23.32 -1.59
CA LYS A 157 1.10 23.68 -2.79
C LYS A 157 -0.41 23.78 -2.53
N ILE A 158 -0.96 22.88 -1.72
CA ILE A 158 -2.37 22.90 -1.31
C ILE A 158 -2.66 24.16 -0.50
N ASP A 159 -1.78 24.48 0.45
CA ASP A 159 -1.92 25.65 1.33
C ASP A 159 -1.76 26.95 0.53
N ALA A 160 -0.79 27.02 -0.38
CA ALA A 160 -0.59 28.16 -1.28
C ALA A 160 -1.78 28.40 -2.22
N ALA A 161 -2.41 27.31 -2.69
CA ALA A 161 -3.65 27.36 -3.47
C ALA A 161 -4.90 27.64 -2.61
N LYS A 162 -4.75 27.81 -1.29
CA LYS A 162 -5.82 28.04 -0.32
C LYS A 162 -6.93 26.98 -0.37
N CYS A 163 -6.55 25.75 -0.69
CA CYS A 163 -7.47 24.62 -0.74
C CYS A 163 -7.56 23.95 0.64
N ARG A 164 -8.76 23.50 1.02
CA ARG A 164 -8.99 22.81 2.31
C ARG A 164 -8.56 21.36 2.26
N THR A 165 -8.66 20.74 1.08
CA THR A 165 -8.47 19.30 0.91
C THR A 165 -7.67 18.96 -0.35
N LEU A 166 -7.14 17.73 -0.37
CA LEU A 166 -6.41 17.19 -1.51
C LEU A 166 -7.29 17.06 -2.75
N GLY A 167 -8.55 16.61 -2.59
CA GLY A 167 -9.52 16.51 -3.68
C GLY A 167 -9.86 17.86 -4.29
N GLU A 168 -10.03 18.88 -3.45
CA GLU A 168 -10.26 20.25 -3.88
C GLU A 168 -9.08 20.80 -4.69
N TYR A 169 -7.84 20.63 -4.21
CA TYR A 169 -6.65 21.03 -4.95
C TYR A 169 -6.54 20.32 -6.31
N PHE A 170 -6.71 18.99 -6.33
CA PHE A 170 -6.61 18.22 -7.57
C PHE A 170 -7.72 18.52 -8.58
N SER A 171 -8.89 18.98 -8.16
CA SER A 171 -9.94 19.42 -9.08
C SER A 171 -9.59 20.70 -9.85
N GLN A 172 -8.64 21.50 -9.35
CA GLN A 172 -8.20 22.73 -10.00
C GLN A 172 -7.06 22.50 -11.00
N LEU A 173 -6.42 21.32 -10.96
CA LEU A 173 -5.34 20.99 -11.86
C LEU A 173 -5.89 20.58 -13.22
N ASP A 174 -5.35 21.16 -14.28
CA ASP A 174 -5.58 20.68 -15.63
C ASP A 174 -4.76 19.39 -15.87
N PRO A 175 -5.39 18.24 -16.13
CA PRO A 175 -4.70 16.97 -16.36
C PRO A 175 -3.72 16.97 -17.54
N MET A 176 -3.89 17.88 -18.50
CA MET A 176 -3.03 17.98 -19.69
C MET A 176 -1.70 18.67 -19.37
N SER A 177 -1.72 19.68 -18.50
CA SER A 177 -0.52 20.39 -18.05
C SER A 177 0.13 19.75 -16.81
N THR A 178 -0.68 19.33 -15.84
CA THR A 178 -0.19 18.77 -14.57
C THR A 178 -0.87 17.43 -14.27
N PRO A 179 -0.13 16.31 -14.30
CA PRO A 179 -0.68 15.01 -13.95
C PRO A 179 -1.21 14.99 -12.52
N ILE A 180 -2.51 14.69 -12.36
CA ILE A 180 -3.13 14.50 -11.03
C ILE A 180 -2.56 13.25 -10.34
N ARG A 181 -2.07 12.27 -11.13
CA ARG A 181 -1.49 11.02 -10.63
C ARG A 181 0.03 11.11 -10.67
N GLY A 182 0.70 10.59 -9.63
CA GLY A 182 2.16 10.55 -9.54
C GLY A 182 2.69 11.10 -8.22
N HIS A 183 1.89 11.91 -7.52
CA HIS A 183 2.26 12.50 -6.23
C HIS A 183 2.19 11.50 -5.08
N TYR A 184 3.17 11.53 -4.18
CA TYR A 184 3.01 10.91 -2.87
C TYR A 184 1.99 11.67 -2.03
N THR A 185 1.11 10.93 -1.36
CA THR A 185 0.02 11.47 -0.56
C THR A 185 -0.06 10.72 0.75
N LEU A 186 -0.39 11.43 1.84
CA LEU A 186 -0.52 10.83 3.16
C LEU A 186 -1.96 10.39 3.43
N ARG A 187 -2.09 9.31 4.21
CA ARG A 187 -3.37 8.81 4.70
C ARG A 187 -4.18 9.90 5.40
N LYS A 188 -3.52 10.71 6.22
CA LYS A 188 -4.12 11.80 6.99
C LYS A 188 -4.86 12.81 6.11
N MET A 189 -4.31 13.13 4.94
CA MET A 189 -4.95 14.07 3.99
C MET A 189 -6.30 13.55 3.51
N TYR A 190 -6.38 12.24 3.22
CA TYR A 190 -7.64 11.60 2.82
C TYR A 190 -8.62 11.42 3.97
N GLU A 191 -8.13 11.18 5.19
CA GLU A 191 -8.97 11.07 6.40
C GLU A 191 -9.60 12.44 6.73
N GLN A 192 -8.81 13.51 6.71
CA GLN A 192 -9.28 14.88 6.90
C GLN A 192 -10.32 15.27 5.85
N GLU A 193 -10.04 14.98 4.58
CA GLU A 193 -10.99 15.25 3.50
C GLU A 193 -12.29 14.44 3.65
N PHE A 194 -12.20 13.17 4.01
CA PHE A 194 -13.38 12.35 4.28
C PHE A 194 -14.22 12.97 5.40
N ASP A 195 -13.60 13.40 6.50
CA ASP A 195 -14.31 13.98 7.63
C ASP A 195 -15.03 15.27 7.26
N LEU A 196 -14.36 16.19 6.57
CA LEU A 196 -14.97 17.45 6.10
C LEU A 196 -16.15 17.20 5.15
N LEU A 197 -15.96 16.27 4.21
CA LEU A 197 -17.00 15.91 3.25
C LEU A 197 -18.18 15.21 3.93
N TRP A 198 -17.91 14.33 4.90
CA TRP A 198 -18.96 13.65 5.66
C TRP A 198 -19.76 14.63 6.52
N GLU A 199 -19.08 15.48 7.28
CA GLU A 199 -19.71 16.48 8.15
C GLU A 199 -20.61 17.42 7.35
N LYS A 200 -20.13 17.91 6.21
CA LYS A 200 -20.94 18.76 5.33
C LYS A 200 -22.12 18.03 4.73
N GLN A 201 -21.93 16.81 4.21
CA GLN A 201 -23.03 16.08 3.57
C GLN A 201 -24.06 15.56 4.56
N ALA A 202 -23.66 15.27 5.81
CA ALA A 202 -24.57 14.86 6.87
C ALA A 202 -25.60 15.93 7.24
N THR A 203 -25.32 17.22 6.97
CA THR A 203 -26.34 18.28 7.15
C THR A 203 -27.47 18.19 6.14
N PHE A 204 -27.26 17.52 5.00
CA PHE A 204 -28.23 17.39 3.92
C PHE A 204 -28.89 16.00 3.85
N HIS A 205 -28.22 14.97 4.37
CA HIS A 205 -28.64 13.57 4.28
C HIS A 205 -28.71 12.92 5.67
N PRO A 206 -29.91 12.81 6.27
CA PRO A 206 -30.10 12.27 7.62
C PRO A 206 -29.62 10.82 7.81
N GLU A 207 -29.53 10.04 6.72
CA GLU A 207 -29.00 8.67 6.75
C GLU A 207 -27.50 8.57 7.06
N LEU A 208 -26.74 9.67 6.94
CA LEU A 208 -25.31 9.71 7.20
C LEU A 208 -25.00 9.79 8.70
N ASN A 209 -25.39 8.74 9.42
CA ASN A 209 -25.17 8.59 10.86
C ASN A 209 -23.76 8.02 11.18
N ASP A 210 -23.41 8.03 12.47
CA ASP A 210 -22.11 7.57 12.97
C ASP A 210 -21.84 6.09 12.68
N GLY A 211 -22.87 5.23 12.70
CA GLY A 211 -22.72 3.82 12.38
C GLY A 211 -22.28 3.61 10.93
N LEU A 212 -22.94 4.29 10.00
CA LEU A 212 -22.58 4.26 8.59
C LEU A 212 -21.20 4.90 8.33
N LYS A 213 -20.88 5.98 9.08
CA LYS A 213 -19.55 6.61 9.05
C LYS A 213 -18.47 5.60 9.44
N GLU A 214 -18.64 4.88 10.55
CA GLU A 214 -17.70 3.87 11.02
C GLU A 214 -17.51 2.74 10.00
N ASP A 215 -18.61 2.24 9.42
CA ASP A 215 -18.60 1.16 8.44
C ASP A 215 -17.84 1.55 7.16
N ILE A 216 -18.10 2.77 6.65
CA ILE A 216 -17.46 3.29 5.45
C ILE A 216 -16.01 3.70 5.74
N LYS A 217 -15.77 4.51 6.77
CA LYS A 217 -14.45 5.10 7.08
C LYS A 217 -13.50 4.07 7.65
N ASP A 218 -13.83 3.52 8.81
CA ASP A 218 -12.89 2.82 9.67
C ASP A 218 -12.82 1.33 9.38
N LYS A 219 -13.97 0.69 9.12
CA LYS A 219 -14.05 -0.73 8.78
C LYS A 219 -13.73 -1.02 7.32
N THR A 220 -13.87 -0.01 6.44
CA THR A 220 -13.68 -0.19 4.99
C THR A 220 -12.55 0.66 4.41
N ILE A 221 -12.77 1.95 4.13
CA ILE A 221 -11.85 2.80 3.34
C ILE A 221 -10.48 2.83 3.97
N PHE A 222 -10.36 3.08 5.27
CA PHE A 222 -9.09 3.28 5.95
C PHE A 222 -8.62 2.06 6.77
N TYR A 223 -9.42 1.00 6.84
CA TYR A 223 -9.05 -0.24 7.52
C TYR A 223 -7.72 -0.82 7.02
N GLN A 224 -6.81 -1.10 7.93
CA GLN A 224 -5.55 -1.77 7.64
C GLN A 224 -5.29 -2.83 8.70
N ARG A 225 -5.14 -4.08 8.25
CA ARG A 225 -4.83 -5.22 9.14
C ARG A 225 -3.54 -4.94 9.92
N PRO A 226 -3.48 -5.29 11.20
CA PRO A 226 -2.26 -5.18 12.00
C PRO A 226 -1.16 -6.09 11.44
N LEU A 227 0.07 -5.89 11.94
CA LEU A 227 1.16 -6.81 11.67
C LEU A 227 0.77 -8.21 12.17
N LYS A 228 1.11 -9.23 11.37
CA LYS A 228 0.90 -10.62 11.79
C LYS A 228 1.78 -10.89 13.01
N SER A 229 1.24 -11.63 13.99
CA SER A 229 2.03 -12.04 15.15
C SER A 229 3.32 -12.75 14.72
N VAL A 230 4.43 -12.29 15.30
CA VAL A 230 5.77 -12.85 15.14
C VAL A 230 6.26 -13.48 16.44
N ALA A 231 5.36 -13.78 17.39
CA ALA A 231 5.74 -14.38 18.68
C ALA A 231 6.52 -15.69 18.51
N HIS A 232 6.17 -16.50 17.51
CA HIS A 232 6.88 -17.72 17.14
C HIS A 232 8.31 -17.51 16.59
N LEU A 233 8.73 -16.26 16.36
CA LEU A 233 10.10 -15.90 15.95
C LEU A 233 10.95 -15.39 17.12
N ILE A 234 10.38 -15.30 18.33
CA ILE A 234 11.13 -14.99 19.55
C ILE A 234 11.83 -16.28 19.95
N GLY A 235 13.18 -16.25 19.97
CA GLY A 235 14.02 -17.35 20.42
C GLY A 235 14.16 -17.42 21.93
#